data_AF-A0A6I3IYE1-F1
#
_entry.id   AF-A0A6I3IYE1-F1
#
_cell.length_a   1.000
_cell.length_b   1.000
_cell.length_c   1.000
_cell.angle_alpha   90.00
_cell.angle_beta   90.00
_cell.angle_gamma   90.00
#
_symmetry.space_group_name_H-M   'P 1'
#
loop_
_entity.id
_entity.type
_entity.pdbx_description
1 polymer ?
#
loop_
_entity_poly.entity_id
_entity_poly.type
_entity_poly.pdbx_seq_one_letter_code
_entity_poly.pdbx_strand_id
1 'polypeptide(L)'
;MTSPLSPTTRFAVVAVGGIGGALLRAGISELVPYDAGHFPTSLLLTQAIGCGLAGFLTPYLLRRGPLWSLAFLTGALASFTTFGLFTGQVVLLAPGRLATAVVYLLATVLVGVAAAVGGLHLAMRLIERPDRPDRPRGPGGQDGQRSAVRRQASTGVTPVQSRDPREHTSPVRTVRTRWRR
;
A
#
# COMPACT_ATOMS: atom_id res chain seq x y z
N MET A 1 19.75 3.15 9.60
CA MET A 1 19.87 2.14 8.52
C MET A 1 19.09 0.92 8.98
N THR A 2 17.88 0.67 8.46
CA THR A 2 17.13 -0.54 8.80
C THR A 2 17.75 -1.72 8.05
N SER A 3 18.25 -2.71 8.79
CA SER A 3 18.81 -3.94 8.21
C SER A 3 17.78 -4.57 7.24
N PRO A 4 18.19 -4.97 6.03
CA PRO A 4 17.28 -5.65 5.12
C PRO A 4 16.77 -6.94 5.79
N LEU A 5 15.45 -7.11 5.84
CA LEU A 5 14.80 -8.30 6.37
C LEU A 5 15.31 -9.55 5.64
N SER A 6 15.59 -10.61 6.38
CA SER A 6 16.07 -11.87 5.83
C SER A 6 15.04 -12.47 4.85
N PRO A 7 15.48 -13.19 3.80
CA PRO A 7 14.58 -13.85 2.87
C PRO A 7 13.59 -14.81 3.54
N THR A 8 14.04 -15.51 4.58
CA THR A 8 13.22 -16.47 5.33
C THR A 8 12.02 -15.82 6.00
N THR A 9 12.19 -14.65 6.61
CA THR A 9 11.08 -13.91 7.22
C THR A 9 10.04 -13.50 6.19
N ARG A 10 10.46 -13.11 4.97
CA ARG A 10 9.53 -12.73 3.90
C ARG A 10 8.67 -13.91 3.46
N PHE A 11 9.28 -15.08 3.25
CA PHE A 11 8.54 -16.30 2.89
C PHE A 11 7.57 -16.73 3.98
N ALA A 12 7.98 -16.69 5.25
CA ALA A 12 7.11 -17.03 6.37
C ALA A 12 5.87 -16.11 6.44
N VAL A 13 6.06 -14.82 6.25
CA VAL A 13 4.97 -13.83 6.26
C VAL A 13 3.98 -14.06 5.11
N VAL A 14 4.47 -14.36 3.90
CA VAL A 14 3.61 -14.70 2.76
C VAL A 14 2.86 -16.01 3.04
N ALA A 15 3.52 -17.03 3.58
CA ALA A 15 2.90 -18.32 3.88
C ALA A 15 1.76 -18.20 4.92
N VAL A 16 2.00 -17.47 6.02
CA VAL A 16 0.98 -17.21 7.04
C VAL A 16 -0.20 -16.44 6.46
N GLY A 17 0.06 -15.40 5.66
CA GLY A 17 -0.98 -14.69 4.94
C GLY A 17 -1.77 -15.61 4.01
N GLY A 18 -1.07 -16.43 3.21
CA GLY A 18 -1.66 -17.37 2.26
C GLY A 18 -2.58 -18.40 2.91
N ILE A 19 -2.17 -18.98 4.05
CA ILE A 19 -3.01 -19.89 4.85
C ILE A 19 -4.31 -19.20 5.26
N GLY A 20 -4.22 -17.98 5.82
CA GLY A 20 -5.41 -17.21 6.21
C GLY A 20 -6.33 -16.91 5.03
N GLY A 21 -5.77 -16.54 3.89
CA GLY A 21 -6.53 -16.30 2.66
C GLY A 21 -7.24 -17.55 2.11
N ALA A 22 -6.55 -18.69 2.13
CA ALA A 22 -7.11 -19.97 1.69
C ALA A 22 -8.25 -20.44 2.61
N LEU A 23 -8.09 -20.30 3.93
CA LEU A 23 -9.13 -20.62 4.91
C LEU A 23 -10.36 -19.72 4.75
N LEU A 24 -10.15 -18.42 4.55
CA LEU A 24 -11.26 -17.50 4.30
C LEU A 24 -12.05 -17.89 3.04
N ARG A 25 -11.35 -18.25 1.95
CA ARG A 25 -12.00 -18.75 0.73
C ARG A 25 -12.77 -20.04 0.98
N ALA A 26 -12.20 -20.98 1.73
CA ALA A 26 -12.86 -22.23 2.09
C ALA A 26 -14.15 -21.97 2.89
N GLY A 27 -14.10 -21.10 3.89
CA GLY A 27 -15.27 -20.71 4.68
C GLY A 27 -16.37 -20.05 3.85
N ILE A 28 -16.02 -19.16 2.90
CA ILE A 28 -17.02 -18.59 1.98
C ILE A 28 -17.63 -19.69 1.09
N SER A 29 -16.82 -20.63 0.64
CA SER A 29 -17.28 -21.73 -0.23
C SER A 29 -18.22 -22.70 0.51
N GLU A 30 -18.10 -22.83 1.82
CA GLU A 30 -19.05 -23.59 2.66
C GLU A 30 -20.36 -22.82 2.91
N LEU A 31 -20.28 -21.50 3.08
CA LEU A 31 -21.43 -20.64 3.37
C LEU A 31 -22.29 -20.33 2.14
N VAL A 32 -21.70 -20.37 0.95
CA VAL A 32 -22.38 -20.06 -0.31
C VAL A 32 -22.58 -21.35 -1.11
N PRO A 33 -23.79 -21.91 -1.15
CA PRO A 33 -24.08 -23.13 -1.90
C PRO A 33 -23.63 -23.01 -3.36
N TYR A 34 -22.90 -24.02 -3.81
CA TYR A 34 -22.46 -24.10 -5.20
C TYR A 34 -23.56 -24.76 -6.05
N ASP A 35 -24.30 -23.95 -6.81
CA ASP A 35 -25.26 -24.46 -7.78
C ASP A 35 -24.59 -24.79 -9.12
N ALA A 36 -24.14 -26.04 -9.25
CA ALA A 36 -23.43 -26.55 -10.43
C ALA A 36 -24.19 -26.43 -11.77
N GLY A 37 -25.52 -26.23 -11.73
CA GLY A 37 -26.38 -26.13 -12.91
C GLY A 37 -26.66 -24.70 -13.41
N HIS A 38 -26.30 -23.68 -12.64
CA HIS A 38 -26.64 -22.28 -12.90
C HIS A 38 -25.38 -21.41 -13.08
N PHE A 39 -25.59 -20.14 -13.45
CA PHE A 39 -24.51 -19.18 -13.59
C PHE A 39 -23.72 -19.10 -12.27
N PRO A 40 -22.39 -19.32 -12.25
CA PRO A 40 -21.61 -19.47 -11.02
C PRO A 40 -21.35 -18.11 -10.34
N THR A 41 -22.42 -17.54 -9.80
CA THR A 41 -22.46 -16.24 -9.11
C THR A 41 -21.61 -16.22 -7.85
N SER A 42 -21.57 -17.32 -7.11
CA SER A 42 -20.78 -17.45 -5.88
C SER A 42 -19.30 -17.19 -6.12
N LEU A 43 -18.75 -17.79 -7.17
CA LEU A 43 -17.35 -17.62 -7.55
C LEU A 43 -17.08 -16.21 -8.09
N LEU A 44 -18.00 -15.66 -8.88
CA LEU A 44 -17.89 -14.28 -9.37
C LEU A 44 -17.86 -13.28 -8.20
N LEU A 45 -18.77 -13.42 -7.23
CA LEU A 45 -18.84 -12.57 -6.04
C LEU A 45 -17.57 -12.70 -5.19
N THR A 46 -17.08 -13.92 -4.99
CA THR A 46 -15.83 -14.16 -4.23
C THR A 46 -14.65 -13.45 -4.90
N GLN A 47 -14.51 -13.57 -6.23
CA GLN A 47 -13.49 -12.88 -7.00
C GLN A 47 -13.65 -11.35 -6.92
N ALA A 48 -14.87 -10.83 -7.05
CA ALA A 48 -15.17 -9.41 -6.98
C ALA A 48 -14.82 -8.82 -5.60
N ILE A 49 -15.20 -9.49 -4.52
CA ILE A 49 -14.84 -9.12 -3.14
C ILE A 49 -13.33 -9.10 -2.98
N GLY A 50 -12.63 -10.13 -3.48
CA GLY A 50 -11.17 -10.21 -3.43
C GLY A 50 -10.50 -9.04 -4.14
N CYS A 51 -10.95 -8.70 -5.35
CA CYS A 51 -10.46 -7.55 -6.11
C CYS A 51 -10.75 -6.22 -5.40
N GLY A 52 -11.96 -6.05 -4.86
CA GLY A 52 -12.34 -4.85 -4.10
C GLY A 52 -11.50 -4.66 -2.84
N LEU A 53 -11.30 -5.73 -2.07
CA LEU A 53 -10.39 -5.73 -0.92
C LEU A 53 -8.96 -5.42 -1.34
N ALA A 54 -8.47 -5.96 -2.46
CA ALA A 54 -7.14 -5.63 -2.98
C ALA A 54 -6.99 -4.14 -3.24
N GLY A 55 -7.93 -3.56 -4.00
CA GLY A 55 -7.95 -2.13 -4.28
C GLY A 55 -8.02 -1.28 -3.03
N PHE A 56 -8.87 -1.65 -2.07
CA PHE A 56 -9.06 -0.92 -0.81
C PHE A 56 -7.85 -1.00 0.11
N LEU A 57 -7.26 -2.18 0.30
CA LEU A 57 -6.16 -2.37 1.25
C LEU A 57 -4.83 -1.83 0.72
N THR A 58 -4.64 -1.80 -0.60
CA THR A 58 -3.35 -1.44 -1.23
C THR A 58 -2.79 -0.10 -0.71
N PRO A 59 -3.53 1.02 -0.72
CA PRO A 59 -3.01 2.30 -0.22
C PRO A 59 -2.56 2.29 1.25
N TYR A 60 -3.26 1.54 2.11
CA TYR A 60 -2.92 1.44 3.53
C TYR A 60 -1.70 0.55 3.78
N LEU A 61 -1.64 -0.60 3.09
CA LEU A 61 -0.57 -1.58 3.27
C LEU A 61 0.77 -1.06 2.72
N LEU A 62 0.75 -0.32 1.61
CA LEU A 62 1.94 0.33 1.08
C LEU A 62 2.53 1.36 2.06
N ARG A 63 1.68 2.07 2.82
CA ARG A 63 2.11 3.03 3.85
C ARG A 63 2.63 2.34 5.12
N ARG A 64 2.10 1.17 5.48
CA ARG A 64 2.51 0.38 6.66
C ARG A 64 3.85 -0.32 6.49
N GLY A 65 4.28 -0.55 5.26
CA GLY A 65 5.59 -1.12 4.92
C GLY A 65 5.53 -2.49 4.23
N PRO A 66 6.68 -3.01 3.79
CA PRO A 66 6.74 -4.12 2.85
C PRO A 66 6.18 -5.43 3.42
N LEU A 67 6.40 -5.73 4.71
CA LEU A 67 5.91 -6.97 5.32
C LEU A 67 4.38 -7.07 5.32
N TRP A 68 3.68 -5.96 5.55
CA TRP A 68 2.22 -5.92 5.53
C TRP A 68 1.69 -6.15 4.11
N SER A 69 2.34 -5.56 3.12
CA SER A 69 1.99 -5.78 1.71
C SER A 69 2.22 -7.24 1.30
N LEU A 70 3.33 -7.85 1.71
CA LEU A 70 3.60 -9.27 1.46
C LEU A 70 2.58 -10.19 2.13
N ALA A 71 2.23 -9.93 3.40
CA ALA A 71 1.28 -10.77 4.14
C ALA A 71 -0.10 -10.74 3.50
N PHE A 72 -0.64 -9.54 3.27
CA PHE A 72 -2.03 -9.37 2.90
C PHE A 72 -2.25 -9.38 1.40
N LEU A 73 -1.47 -8.64 0.60
CA LEU A 73 -1.67 -8.60 -0.85
C LEU A 73 -1.15 -9.89 -1.49
N THR A 74 0.12 -10.22 -1.26
CA THR A 74 0.77 -11.36 -1.91
C THR A 74 0.40 -12.71 -1.28
N GLY A 75 0.20 -12.76 0.04
CA GLY A 75 -0.22 -13.98 0.73
C GLY A 75 -1.72 -14.16 0.69
N ALA A 76 -2.43 -13.42 1.56
CA ALA A 76 -3.84 -13.64 1.84
C ALA A 76 -4.75 -13.42 0.63
N LEU A 77 -4.68 -12.25 -0.01
CA LEU A 77 -5.56 -11.93 -1.13
C LEU A 77 -5.26 -12.77 -2.38
N ALA A 78 -3.99 -13.09 -2.64
CA ALA A 78 -3.63 -13.98 -3.73
C ALA A 78 -4.14 -15.41 -3.52
N SER A 79 -4.22 -15.88 -2.27
CA SER A 79 -4.73 -17.23 -1.94
C SER A 79 -6.26 -17.27 -1.80
N PHE A 80 -6.85 -16.13 -1.45
CA PHE A 80 -8.30 -15.90 -1.40
C PHE A 80 -8.92 -15.85 -2.80
N THR A 81 -8.23 -15.28 -3.78
CA THR A 81 -8.65 -15.30 -5.18
C THR A 81 -8.10 -16.54 -5.87
N THR A 82 -8.84 -17.12 -6.82
CA THR A 82 -8.42 -18.36 -7.50
C THR A 82 -8.74 -18.34 -8.98
N PHE A 83 -7.67 -18.31 -9.78
CA PHE A 83 -7.78 -18.38 -11.24
C PHE A 83 -8.18 -19.78 -11.72
N GLY A 84 -7.73 -20.84 -11.03
CA GLY A 84 -7.98 -22.21 -11.45
C GLY A 84 -9.46 -22.61 -11.36
N LEU A 85 -10.18 -22.22 -10.30
CA LEU A 85 -11.61 -22.46 -10.23
C LEU A 85 -12.35 -21.64 -11.30
N PHE A 86 -11.93 -20.39 -11.50
CA PHE A 86 -12.52 -19.50 -12.49
C PHE A 86 -12.41 -20.05 -13.91
N THR A 87 -11.22 -20.44 -14.35
CA THR A 87 -11.04 -21.03 -15.69
C THR A 87 -11.71 -22.38 -15.80
N GLY A 88 -11.70 -23.19 -14.73
CA GLY A 88 -12.46 -24.42 -14.65
C GLY A 88 -13.95 -24.20 -14.95
N GLN A 89 -14.56 -23.15 -14.38
CA GLN A 89 -15.94 -22.78 -14.70
C GLN A 89 -16.13 -22.39 -16.16
N VAL A 90 -15.27 -21.52 -16.70
CA VAL A 90 -15.35 -21.10 -18.10
C VAL A 90 -15.29 -22.31 -19.03
N VAL A 91 -14.38 -23.26 -18.75
CA VAL A 91 -14.22 -24.50 -19.54
C VAL A 91 -15.42 -25.43 -19.37
N LEU A 92 -15.97 -25.58 -18.16
CA LEU A 92 -17.16 -26.39 -17.90
C LEU A 92 -18.41 -25.85 -18.60
N LEU A 93 -18.53 -24.52 -18.73
CA LEU A 93 -19.65 -23.87 -19.42
C LEU A 93 -19.51 -23.88 -20.95
N ALA A 94 -18.30 -24.00 -21.49
CA ALA A 94 -18.08 -23.86 -22.93
C ALA A 94 -18.81 -24.93 -23.77
N PRO A 95 -18.83 -26.24 -23.39
CA PRO A 95 -19.61 -27.25 -24.08
C PRO A 95 -21.12 -26.94 -24.01
N GLY A 96 -21.74 -26.68 -25.15
CA GLY A 96 -23.18 -26.44 -25.27
C GLY A 96 -23.66 -25.04 -24.83
N ARG A 97 -22.81 -24.21 -24.21
CA ARG A 97 -23.16 -22.84 -23.77
C ARG A 97 -22.01 -21.83 -23.93
N LEU A 98 -21.34 -21.81 -25.09
CA LEU A 98 -20.20 -20.93 -25.35
C LEU A 98 -20.49 -19.43 -25.07
N ALA A 99 -21.66 -18.93 -25.47
CA ALA A 99 -22.04 -17.55 -25.21
C ALA A 99 -22.07 -17.24 -23.71
N THR A 100 -22.62 -18.15 -22.89
CA THR A 100 -22.65 -18.00 -21.42
C THR A 100 -21.25 -18.05 -20.82
N ALA A 101 -20.37 -18.92 -21.31
CA ALA A 101 -18.98 -18.99 -20.87
C ALA A 101 -18.21 -17.68 -21.14
N VAL A 102 -18.40 -17.09 -22.33
CA VAL A 102 -17.79 -15.81 -22.70
C VAL A 102 -18.34 -14.67 -21.86
N VAL A 103 -19.67 -14.62 -21.67
CA VAL A 103 -20.31 -13.62 -20.80
C VAL A 103 -19.79 -13.75 -19.37
N TYR A 104 -19.66 -14.96 -18.84
CA TYR A 104 -19.14 -15.19 -17.49
C TYR A 104 -17.68 -14.72 -17.35
N LEU A 105 -16.82 -15.05 -18.32
CA LEU A 105 -15.42 -14.61 -18.39
C LEU A 105 -15.33 -13.07 -18.36
N LEU A 106 -16.05 -12.41 -19.28
CA LEU A 106 -16.02 -10.94 -19.39
C LEU A 106 -16.62 -10.28 -18.16
N ALA A 107 -17.76 -10.76 -17.67
CA ALA A 107 -18.40 -10.22 -16.47
C ALA A 107 -17.48 -10.33 -15.25
N THR A 108 -16.82 -11.47 -15.06
CA THR A 108 -15.91 -11.66 -13.91
C THR A 108 -14.73 -10.70 -13.97
N VAL A 109 -14.13 -10.50 -15.15
CA VAL A 109 -13.01 -9.55 -15.33
C VAL A 109 -13.48 -8.11 -15.12
N LEU A 110 -14.57 -7.70 -15.77
CA LEU A 110 -15.07 -6.32 -15.69
C LEU A 110 -15.51 -5.97 -14.27
N VAL A 111 -16.27 -6.86 -13.62
CA VAL A 111 -16.70 -6.66 -12.22
C VAL A 111 -15.49 -6.66 -11.28
N GLY A 112 -14.51 -7.54 -11.48
CA GLY A 112 -13.27 -7.54 -10.70
C GLY A 112 -12.50 -6.23 -10.82
N VAL A 113 -12.30 -5.72 -12.04
CA VAL A 113 -11.64 -4.43 -12.27
C VAL A 113 -12.43 -3.28 -11.66
N ALA A 114 -13.75 -3.23 -11.87
CA ALA A 114 -14.61 -2.20 -11.29
C ALA A 114 -14.57 -2.22 -9.76
N ALA A 115 -14.59 -3.40 -9.14
CA ALA A 115 -14.48 -3.56 -7.70
C ALA A 115 -13.13 -3.06 -7.18
N ALA A 116 -12.02 -3.41 -7.84
CA ALA A 116 -10.69 -2.95 -7.46
C ALA A 116 -10.56 -1.41 -7.55
N VAL A 117 -11.04 -0.82 -8.63
CA VAL A 117 -11.06 0.64 -8.81
C VAL A 117 -11.94 1.31 -7.76
N GLY A 118 -13.13 0.77 -7.49
CA GLY A 118 -14.03 1.27 -6.46
C GLY A 118 -13.42 1.20 -5.05
N GLY A 119 -12.78 0.08 -4.72
CA GLY A 119 -12.06 -0.10 -3.47
C GLY A 119 -10.92 0.90 -3.31
N LEU A 120 -10.13 1.11 -4.36
CA LEU A 120 -9.05 2.10 -4.37
C LEU A 120 -9.58 3.53 -4.15
N HIS A 121 -10.64 3.93 -4.88
CA HIS A 121 -11.25 5.24 -4.70
C HIS A 121 -11.79 5.45 -3.28
N LEU A 122 -12.42 4.41 -2.71
CA LEU A 122 -12.93 4.46 -1.35
C LEU A 122 -11.79 4.67 -0.34
N ALA A 123 -10.70 3.91 -0.47
CA ALA A 123 -9.52 4.05 0.38
C ALA A 123 -8.92 5.46 0.29
N MET A 124 -8.77 5.99 -0.92
CA MET A 124 -8.22 7.34 -1.13
C MET A 124 -9.10 8.42 -0.49
N ARG A 125 -10.43 8.35 -0.64
CA ARG A 125 -11.35 9.29 0.01
C ARG A 125 -11.27 9.27 1.54
N LEU A 126 -11.02 8.10 2.13
CA LEU A 126 -10.87 7.97 3.58
C LEU A 126 -9.51 8.47 4.07
N ILE A 127 -8.46 8.31 3.26
CA ILE A 127 -7.11 8.82 3.55
C ILE A 127 -7.05 10.36 3.40
N GLU A 128 -7.78 10.91 2.44
CA GLU A 128 -7.87 12.35 2.14
C GLU A 128 -8.80 13.14 3.08
N ARG A 129 -9.26 12.54 4.18
CA ARG A 129 -9.83 13.30 5.31
C ARG A 129 -8.77 13.55 6.40
N PRO A 130 -7.79 14.46 6.21
CA PRO A 130 -7.20 15.13 7.35
C PRO A 130 -8.26 16.06 7.96
N ASP A 131 -8.41 16.00 9.28
CA ASP A 131 -9.01 17.05 10.09
C ASP A 131 -8.70 18.42 9.50
N ARG A 132 -9.73 19.21 9.20
CA ARG A 132 -9.54 20.67 9.11
C ARG A 132 -9.18 21.10 10.53
N PRO A 133 -7.96 21.59 10.81
CA PRO A 133 -7.77 22.34 12.03
C PRO A 133 -8.59 23.61 11.84
N ASP A 134 -9.65 23.77 12.63
CA ASP A 134 -10.27 25.08 12.85
C ASP A 134 -9.16 26.03 13.29
N ARG A 135 -8.72 26.89 12.37
CA ARG A 135 -7.94 28.08 12.70
C ARG A 135 -8.88 29.27 12.64
N PRO A 136 -9.37 29.78 13.77
CA PRO A 136 -9.59 31.21 13.88
C PRO A 136 -8.22 31.86 13.89
N ARG A 137 -7.83 32.51 12.78
CA ARG A 137 -6.81 33.56 12.83
C ARG A 137 -7.44 34.75 13.56
N GLY A 138 -7.29 34.79 14.88
CA GLY A 138 -7.59 36.00 15.66
C GLY A 138 -6.52 37.07 15.40
N PRO A 139 -6.88 38.35 15.21
CA PRO A 139 -5.93 39.43 15.04
C PRO A 139 -5.45 39.91 16.41
N GLY A 140 -4.20 39.68 16.77
CA GLY A 140 -3.67 40.22 18.03
C GLY A 140 -2.24 39.80 18.31
N GLY A 141 -1.33 40.78 18.33
CA GLY A 141 0.05 40.57 18.81
C GLY A 141 1.17 41.20 17.97
N GLN A 142 0.96 42.36 17.33
CA GLN A 142 2.08 43.15 16.79
C GLN A 142 2.65 44.17 17.80
N ASP A 143 2.18 44.19 19.05
CA ASP A 143 2.61 45.19 20.05
C ASP A 143 3.88 44.82 20.82
N GLY A 144 4.36 43.57 20.74
CA GLY A 144 5.57 43.14 21.45
C GLY A 144 6.89 43.52 20.77
N GLN A 145 6.88 43.72 19.45
CA GLN A 145 8.12 43.78 18.66
C GLN A 145 8.69 45.20 18.52
N ARG A 146 7.87 46.24 18.72
CA ARG A 146 8.33 47.65 18.74
C ARG A 146 9.17 47.98 19.98
N SER A 147 9.00 47.24 21.07
CA SER A 147 9.70 47.47 22.34
C SER A 147 11.11 46.90 22.40
N ALA A 148 11.41 45.89 21.55
CA ALA A 148 12.74 45.27 21.48
C ALA A 148 13.72 46.07 20.60
N VAL A 149 13.24 46.66 19.51
CA VAL A 149 14.07 47.46 18.59
C VAL A 149 14.58 48.76 19.23
N ARG A 150 13.84 49.33 20.19
CA ARG A 150 14.27 50.56 20.90
C ARG A 150 15.38 50.33 21.94
N ARG A 151 15.67 49.10 22.34
CA ARG A 151 16.71 48.79 23.35
C ARG A 151 18.07 48.37 22.78
N GLN A 152 18.17 48.04 21.50
CA GLN A 152 19.42 47.59 20.89
C GLN A 152 20.26 48.71 20.22
N ALA A 153 19.74 49.94 20.17
CA ALA A 153 20.49 51.08 19.64
C ALA A 153 21.52 51.69 20.63
N SER A 154 21.67 51.11 21.82
CA SER A 154 22.48 51.69 22.91
C SER A 154 23.45 50.68 23.53
N THR A 155 24.32 50.08 22.74
CA THR A 155 25.61 49.54 23.24
C THR A 155 26.54 49.34 22.06
N GLY A 156 27.48 50.28 21.92
CA GLY A 156 28.56 50.19 20.95
C GLY A 156 29.69 49.24 21.37
N VAL A 157 30.73 49.29 20.55
CA VAL A 157 32.08 48.70 20.71
C VAL A 157 32.32 47.37 19.95
N THR A 158 32.80 47.50 18.72
CA THR A 158 33.79 46.60 18.08
C THR A 158 35.20 46.92 18.60
N PRO A 159 36.09 45.93 18.76
CA PRO A 159 37.13 45.69 17.72
C PRO A 159 37.57 44.19 17.61
N VAL A 160 37.82 43.65 16.40
CA VAL A 160 39.13 43.45 15.70
C VAL A 160 39.87 42.13 16.04
N GLN A 161 40.51 41.56 14.99
CA GLN A 161 41.57 40.53 14.93
C GLN A 161 41.15 39.04 15.06
N SER A 162 41.74 38.08 14.35
CA SER A 162 42.78 38.07 13.29
C SER A 162 42.79 36.71 12.61
N ARG A 163 43.04 36.70 11.29
CA ARG A 163 43.45 35.53 10.50
C ARG A 163 44.68 34.83 11.09
N ASP A 164 44.72 33.50 11.02
CA ASP A 164 45.88 32.81 10.44
C ASP A 164 45.42 31.56 9.66
N PRO A 165 45.78 31.43 8.36
CA PRO A 165 45.51 30.26 7.53
C PRO A 165 46.76 29.41 7.33
N ARG A 166 46.79 28.15 7.82
CA ARG A 166 47.68 27.07 7.33
C ARG A 166 47.40 25.74 8.04
N GLU A 167 46.99 24.74 7.26
CA GLU A 167 47.34 23.31 7.30
C GLU A 167 46.36 22.62 6.32
N HIS A 168 46.67 22.34 5.04
CA HIS A 168 47.66 21.36 4.52
C HIS A 168 47.65 20.10 5.41
N THR A 169 47.17 18.91 5.02
CA THR A 169 47.29 18.19 3.74
C THR A 169 46.48 16.87 3.80
N SER A 170 45.92 16.47 2.64
CA SER A 170 45.40 15.16 2.19
C SER A 170 46.23 13.89 2.60
N PRO A 171 45.81 12.61 2.33
CA PRO A 171 44.84 12.16 1.31
C PRO A 171 43.87 11.00 1.68
N VAL A 172 42.75 11.01 0.95
CA VAL A 172 42.10 9.89 0.21
C VAL A 172 42.71 8.49 0.40
N ARG A 173 41.90 7.55 0.90
CA ARG A 173 42.14 6.11 0.77
C ARG A 173 40.97 5.44 0.04
N THR A 174 41.26 5.11 -1.21
CA THR A 174 40.47 4.38 -2.20
C THR A 174 40.45 2.87 -1.88
N VAL A 175 39.59 2.10 -2.59
CA VAL A 175 39.70 0.65 -2.91
C VAL A 175 39.02 -0.28 -1.87
N ARG A 176 38.12 -1.24 -2.17
CA ARG A 176 37.74 -1.96 -3.40
C ARG A 176 36.38 -2.67 -3.22
N THR A 177 35.57 -2.65 -4.27
CA THR A 177 34.49 -3.62 -4.53
C THR A 177 35.05 -4.99 -4.95
N ARG A 178 34.48 -6.10 -4.46
CA ARG A 178 34.67 -7.42 -5.08
C ARG A 178 33.40 -8.28 -4.96
N TRP A 179 32.65 -8.36 -6.06
CA TRP A 179 31.59 -9.34 -6.30
C TRP A 179 32.21 -10.67 -6.79
N ARG A 180 31.71 -11.82 -6.31
CA ARG A 180 31.82 -13.15 -6.92
C ARG A 180 30.51 -13.89 -6.61
N ARG A 181 29.70 -14.07 -7.66
CA ARG A 181 29.29 -15.35 -8.29
C ARG A 181 28.34 -16.17 -7.43
#